data_AF-A0A4Q3V321-F1
#
_entry.id   AF-A0A4Q3V321-F1
#
_cell.length_a   1.000
_cell.length_b   1.000
_cell.length_c   1.000
_cell.angle_alpha   90.00
_cell.angle_beta   90.00
_cell.angle_gamma   90.00
#
_symmetry.space_group_name_H-M   'P 1'
#
loop_
_entity.id
_entity.type
_entity.pdbx_description
1 polymer ?
#
loop_
_entity_poly.entity_id
_entity_poly.type
_entity_poly.pdbx_seq_one_letter_code
_entity_poly.pdbx_strand_id
1 'polypeptide(L)'
;MRERTLFNDGWRFRKEDGTEERTLNLPHDWGIEGPFDQTFPGETAKLPWWGVGIYRKRFLSPESDAGRRVFLEIDGAMSHAEIHLNGHFVGAHPYGYASFHLDLTPYLEVGDENELEVRLDNPEESSRWYPGGGIYRNVWLTKTSPVHIPHGGVFVTAPTVTEEAATVNVRVEIDEAVSLATAIYDGENPVAFASAEGARGPFNLRLKVESPRLWSAESPHLYRAVTVVKKNDEIVDRVETAFGIRELRFDAETGLSVNGKPAYLKGVCLHHDLGALGAAFNLRAQERQLQILKEMGCNAIRTAHNPPATELLDLCDRMGFYVIDEFSDTWRVAKKPNGYAKLFDEWHERDLRGMIRRDRNHPCVILWSTGNEVPEQTEDLEVSRRLTAIAHDEDPSRLVTTGNDRPDSATDGFAETIDVFGFNYKPHLYGPFREKYPSIPLYGSETSSTISSRGEYFFPVSEKLEDSMADFQLSSYDTAAPFWATTPDREFRGQDENPSVFGEFVWTGFDYLGEPSPYTTDTT
;
A
#
# COMPACT_ATOMS: atom_id res chain seq x y z
N MET A 1 -2.72 26.32 14.99
CA MET A 1 -2.81 24.87 15.27
C MET A 1 -3.07 24.14 13.96
N ARG A 2 -2.64 22.88 13.79
CA ARG A 2 -2.89 22.11 12.56
C ARG A 2 -4.37 21.75 12.42
N GLU A 3 -4.87 21.90 11.20
CA GLU A 3 -6.19 21.43 10.76
C GLU A 3 -5.99 20.55 9.53
N ARG A 4 -6.57 19.34 9.54
CA ARG A 4 -6.61 18.46 8.38
C ARG A 4 -8.07 18.10 8.16
N THR A 5 -8.59 18.47 7.00
CA THR A 5 -10.03 18.36 6.70
C THR A 5 -10.24 17.50 5.47
N LEU A 6 -11.17 16.55 5.55
CA LEU A 6 -11.59 15.77 4.39
C LEU A 6 -12.19 16.71 3.36
N PHE A 7 -11.69 16.64 2.13
CA PHE A 7 -11.96 17.62 1.09
C PHE A 7 -12.77 17.04 -0.07
N ASN A 8 -13.55 15.98 0.19
CA ASN A 8 -14.22 15.19 -0.83
C ASN A 8 -15.54 15.76 -1.38
N ASP A 9 -16.20 16.68 -0.68
CA ASP A 9 -17.56 17.07 -1.05
C ASP A 9 -17.63 18.13 -2.16
N GLY A 10 -18.62 18.06 -3.04
CA GLY A 10 -18.98 19.14 -3.96
C GLY A 10 -17.94 19.45 -5.04
N TRP A 11 -17.26 18.42 -5.56
CA TRP A 11 -16.41 18.55 -6.73
C TRP A 11 -17.26 18.60 -8.00
N ARG A 12 -16.72 19.25 -9.03
CA ARG A 12 -17.26 19.23 -10.38
C ARG A 12 -16.34 18.40 -11.25
N PHE A 13 -16.90 17.48 -12.03
CA PHE A 13 -16.14 16.56 -12.86
C PHE A 13 -16.64 16.58 -14.30
N ARG A 14 -15.70 16.49 -15.23
CA ARG A 14 -15.98 16.27 -16.66
C ARG A 14 -14.85 15.46 -17.29
N LYS A 15 -15.20 14.46 -18.10
CA LYS A 15 -14.26 13.75 -18.98
C LYS A 15 -13.98 14.64 -20.21
N GLU A 16 -12.74 14.70 -20.70
CA GLU A 16 -12.32 15.71 -21.69
C GLU A 16 -13.15 15.70 -23.00
N ASP A 17 -13.60 14.52 -23.44
CA ASP A 17 -14.49 14.34 -24.60
C ASP A 17 -15.98 14.57 -24.28
N GLY A 18 -16.33 14.78 -23.01
CA GLY A 18 -17.67 15.02 -22.52
C GLY A 18 -18.03 16.50 -22.52
N THR A 19 -19.30 16.80 -22.80
CA THR A 19 -19.81 18.18 -22.84
C THR A 19 -20.39 18.65 -21.51
N GLU A 20 -20.70 17.74 -20.59
CA GLU A 20 -21.39 18.05 -19.34
C GLU A 20 -20.46 17.93 -18.13
N GLU A 21 -20.33 19.03 -17.38
CA GLU A 21 -19.68 19.03 -16.07
C GLU A 21 -20.75 18.73 -15.00
N ARG A 22 -20.54 17.69 -14.18
CA ARG A 22 -21.48 17.28 -13.13
C ARG A 22 -20.89 17.45 -11.75
N THR A 23 -21.75 17.64 -10.75
CA THR A 23 -21.33 17.69 -9.35
C THR A 23 -21.31 16.29 -8.74
N LEU A 24 -20.25 15.97 -7.99
CA LEU A 24 -20.08 14.69 -7.29
C LEU A 24 -19.27 14.87 -6.01
N ASN A 25 -19.23 13.82 -5.19
CA ASN A 25 -18.31 13.70 -4.06
C ASN A 25 -17.25 12.65 -4.38
N LEU A 26 -16.06 12.83 -3.84
CA LEU A 26 -14.97 11.85 -3.88
C LEU A 26 -15.13 10.83 -2.73
N PRO A 27 -14.48 9.65 -2.81
CA PRO A 27 -13.69 9.15 -3.94
C PRO A 27 -14.54 8.80 -5.16
N HIS A 28 -13.96 8.86 -6.34
CA HIS A 28 -14.68 8.68 -7.60
C HIS A 28 -13.84 7.90 -8.63
N ASP A 29 -14.50 6.97 -9.29
CA ASP A 29 -14.00 6.20 -10.42
C ASP A 29 -14.96 6.39 -11.60
N TRP A 30 -14.53 7.07 -12.67
CA TRP A 30 -15.36 7.25 -13.87
C TRP A 30 -15.44 5.97 -14.71
N GLY A 31 -14.45 5.09 -14.61
CA GLY A 31 -14.37 3.89 -15.45
C GLY A 31 -15.49 2.92 -15.13
N ILE A 32 -15.81 2.75 -13.84
CA ILE A 32 -16.80 1.79 -13.36
C ILE A 32 -18.24 2.19 -13.70
N GLU A 33 -18.47 3.46 -14.00
CA GLU A 33 -19.78 3.97 -14.40
C GLU A 33 -20.10 3.71 -15.88
N GLY A 34 -19.07 3.47 -16.68
CA GLY A 34 -19.20 3.22 -18.11
C GLY A 34 -19.81 1.84 -18.41
N PRO A 35 -20.46 1.66 -19.57
CA PRO A 35 -20.85 0.32 -20.00
C PRO A 35 -19.61 -0.53 -20.29
N PHE A 36 -19.76 -1.84 -20.17
CA PHE A 36 -18.78 -2.77 -20.73
C PHE A 36 -18.76 -2.66 -22.26
N ASP A 37 -17.57 -2.63 -22.86
CA ASP A 37 -17.40 -2.66 -24.31
C ASP A 37 -16.49 -3.82 -24.70
N GLN A 38 -17.00 -4.70 -25.57
CA GLN A 38 -16.29 -5.90 -26.02
C GLN A 38 -15.00 -5.60 -26.78
N THR A 39 -14.88 -4.40 -27.35
CA THR A 39 -13.67 -3.93 -28.05
C THR A 39 -12.55 -3.51 -27.10
N PHE A 40 -12.84 -3.31 -25.82
CA PHE A 40 -11.84 -2.94 -24.82
C PHE A 40 -11.05 -4.17 -24.34
N PRO A 41 -9.90 -4.02 -23.66
CA PRO A 41 -9.12 -5.18 -23.21
C PRO A 41 -9.78 -5.94 -22.04
N GLY A 42 -9.86 -7.27 -22.14
CA GLY A 42 -10.42 -8.12 -21.07
C GLY A 42 -9.64 -8.04 -19.74
N GLU A 43 -8.33 -7.87 -19.81
CA GLU A 43 -7.43 -7.70 -18.67
C GLU A 43 -7.79 -6.50 -17.77
N THR A 44 -8.49 -5.50 -18.30
CA THR A 44 -8.98 -4.34 -17.53
C THR A 44 -10.51 -4.29 -17.48
N ALA A 45 -11.12 -5.48 -17.42
CA ALA A 45 -12.55 -5.71 -17.22
C ALA A 45 -13.46 -5.16 -18.33
N LYS A 46 -12.95 -4.87 -19.54
CA LYS A 46 -13.74 -4.30 -20.63
C LYS A 46 -14.37 -2.93 -20.29
N LEU A 47 -13.76 -2.14 -19.40
CA LEU A 47 -14.29 -0.86 -18.91
C LEU A 47 -13.50 0.37 -19.44
N PRO A 48 -14.14 1.53 -19.67
CA PRO A 48 -13.51 2.75 -20.20
C PRO A 48 -12.76 3.56 -19.12
N TRP A 49 -11.71 3.00 -18.53
CA TRP A 49 -10.98 3.64 -17.43
C TRP A 49 -9.92 4.67 -17.87
N TRP A 50 -9.56 4.73 -19.15
CA TRP A 50 -8.49 5.59 -19.67
C TRP A 50 -8.98 6.95 -20.18
N GLY A 51 -8.02 7.80 -20.55
CA GLY A 51 -8.23 9.14 -21.07
C GLY A 51 -8.17 10.23 -20.01
N VAL A 52 -8.58 11.43 -20.41
CA VAL A 52 -8.41 12.64 -19.61
C VAL A 52 -9.68 12.97 -18.82
N GLY A 53 -9.53 13.18 -17.52
CA GLY A 53 -10.58 13.61 -16.60
C GLY A 53 -10.18 14.90 -15.88
N ILE A 54 -11.10 15.86 -15.77
CA ILE A 54 -10.87 17.13 -15.10
C ILE A 54 -11.82 17.27 -13.92
N TYR A 55 -11.26 17.48 -12.73
CA TYR A 55 -11.99 17.77 -11.51
C TYR A 55 -11.74 19.22 -11.11
N ARG A 56 -12.79 19.94 -10.70
CA ARG A 56 -12.71 21.31 -10.20
C ARG A 56 -13.42 21.46 -8.88
N LYS A 57 -12.87 22.28 -8.01
CA LYS A 57 -13.51 22.63 -6.73
C LYS A 57 -13.25 24.08 -6.40
N ARG A 58 -14.33 24.77 -6.02
CA ARG A 58 -14.27 26.11 -5.45
C ARG A 58 -14.29 26.00 -3.93
N PHE A 59 -13.45 26.77 -3.26
CA PHE A 59 -13.43 26.82 -1.81
C PHE A 59 -12.97 28.19 -1.30
N LEU A 60 -13.54 28.64 -0.19
CA LEU A 60 -13.12 29.87 0.48
C LEU A 60 -11.85 29.61 1.31
N SER A 61 -10.84 30.45 1.13
CA SER A 61 -9.72 30.57 2.06
C SER A 61 -10.00 31.75 3.00
N PRO A 62 -10.55 31.55 4.21
CA PRO A 62 -10.87 32.68 5.10
C PRO A 62 -9.64 33.49 5.50
N GLU A 63 -9.84 34.74 5.94
CA GLU A 63 -8.79 35.63 6.48
C GLU A 63 -7.95 34.99 7.59
N SER A 64 -8.51 34.03 8.34
CA SER A 64 -7.79 33.26 9.36
C SER A 64 -6.67 32.37 8.80
N ASP A 65 -6.61 32.19 7.47
CA ASP A 65 -5.54 31.45 6.81
C ASP A 65 -4.30 32.33 6.52
N ALA A 66 -4.39 33.64 6.74
CA ALA A 66 -3.27 34.55 6.56
C ALA A 66 -2.05 34.10 7.37
N GLY A 67 -0.91 33.92 6.69
CA GLY A 67 0.35 33.49 7.29
C GLY A 67 0.41 32.00 7.67
N ARG A 68 -0.61 31.19 7.34
CA ARG A 68 -0.56 29.73 7.47
C ARG A 68 0.09 29.09 6.25
N ARG A 69 0.40 27.80 6.37
CA ARG A 69 0.77 26.95 5.25
C ARG A 69 -0.43 26.08 4.91
N VAL A 70 -0.77 25.97 3.64
CA VAL A 70 -1.93 25.22 3.14
C VAL A 70 -1.43 24.19 2.13
N PHE A 71 -1.74 22.93 2.37
CA PHE A 71 -1.33 21.80 1.56
C PHE A 71 -2.54 21.04 1.04
N LEU A 72 -2.45 20.60 -0.22
CA LEU A 72 -3.32 19.58 -0.78
C LEU A 72 -2.66 18.23 -0.58
N GLU A 73 -3.41 17.26 -0.06
CA GLU A 73 -2.98 15.86 0.02
C GLU A 73 -3.97 15.02 -0.79
N ILE A 74 -3.46 14.19 -1.70
CA ILE A 74 -4.25 13.25 -2.49
C ILE A 74 -3.71 11.85 -2.19
N ASP A 75 -4.57 10.98 -1.65
CA ASP A 75 -4.16 9.64 -1.21
C ASP A 75 -3.96 8.67 -2.39
N GLY A 76 -4.54 9.00 -3.56
CA GLY A 76 -4.36 8.29 -4.82
C GLY A 76 -5.29 8.83 -5.91
N ALA A 77 -4.74 9.07 -7.09
CA ALA A 77 -5.48 9.51 -8.26
C ALA A 77 -4.91 8.83 -9.50
N MET A 78 -5.73 8.01 -10.17
CA MET A 78 -5.36 7.28 -11.37
C MET A 78 -5.60 8.18 -12.56
N SER A 79 -4.60 8.71 -13.26
CA SER A 79 -3.14 8.78 -13.08
C SER A 79 -2.62 10.07 -13.73
N HIS A 80 -1.31 10.34 -13.76
CA HIS A 80 -0.74 11.56 -14.37
C HIS A 80 -1.40 12.85 -13.88
N ALA A 81 -1.51 12.97 -12.56
CA ALA A 81 -2.19 14.10 -11.96
C ALA A 81 -1.40 15.40 -12.16
N GLU A 82 -2.08 16.44 -12.65
CA GLU A 82 -1.60 17.83 -12.71
C GLU A 82 -2.54 18.70 -11.88
N ILE A 83 -1.96 19.51 -10.99
CA ILE A 83 -2.69 20.30 -10.01
C ILE A 83 -2.51 21.79 -10.32
N HIS A 84 -3.63 22.50 -10.45
CA HIS A 84 -3.66 23.93 -10.68
C HIS A 84 -4.51 24.64 -9.62
N LEU A 85 -4.05 25.78 -9.11
CA LEU A 85 -4.80 26.63 -8.21
C LEU A 85 -4.86 28.05 -8.79
N ASN A 86 -6.07 28.58 -8.97
CA ASN A 86 -6.30 29.91 -9.56
C ASN A 86 -5.57 30.10 -10.90
N GLY A 87 -5.52 29.02 -11.70
CA GLY A 87 -4.83 29.00 -13.00
C GLY A 87 -3.31 28.80 -12.93
N HIS A 88 -2.70 28.79 -11.75
CA HIS A 88 -1.27 28.51 -11.58
C HIS A 88 -1.00 27.02 -11.44
N PHE A 89 -0.02 26.49 -12.19
CA PHE A 89 0.46 25.12 -12.01
C PHE A 89 1.18 25.00 -10.66
N VAL A 90 0.70 24.08 -9.81
CA VAL A 90 1.26 23.80 -8.48
C VAL A 90 2.27 22.66 -8.55
N GLY A 91 1.94 21.59 -9.28
CA GLY A 91 2.78 20.40 -9.38
C GLY A 91 2.06 19.24 -10.06
N ALA A 92 2.80 18.15 -10.26
CA ALA A 92 2.29 16.93 -10.86
C ALA A 92 2.78 15.68 -10.12
N HIS A 93 2.02 14.59 -10.21
CA HIS A 93 2.41 13.29 -9.68
C HIS A 93 1.86 12.16 -10.57
N PRO A 94 2.73 11.38 -11.25
CA PRO A 94 2.28 10.52 -12.33
C PRO A 94 1.78 9.15 -11.88
N TYR A 95 2.34 8.61 -10.80
CA TYR A 95 2.01 7.25 -10.38
C TYR A 95 0.63 7.21 -9.73
N GLY A 96 -0.29 6.42 -10.31
CA GLY A 96 -1.69 6.42 -9.90
C GLY A 96 -1.97 5.83 -8.51
N TYR A 97 -1.03 5.07 -7.95
CA TYR A 97 -1.20 4.43 -6.64
C TYR A 97 -0.51 5.14 -5.49
N ALA A 98 0.38 6.10 -5.79
CA ALA A 98 1.09 6.85 -4.78
C ALA A 98 0.22 7.97 -4.19
N SER A 99 0.41 8.23 -2.89
CA SER A 99 -0.08 9.43 -2.25
C SER A 99 0.91 10.56 -2.45
N PHE A 100 0.42 11.78 -2.64
CA PHE A 100 1.27 12.95 -2.81
C PHE A 100 0.68 14.17 -2.12
N HIS A 101 1.56 15.10 -1.74
CA HIS A 101 1.21 16.33 -1.06
C HIS A 101 1.88 17.53 -1.75
N LEU A 102 1.15 18.63 -1.92
CA LEU A 102 1.63 19.83 -2.59
C LEU A 102 1.29 21.08 -1.79
N ASP A 103 2.21 22.04 -1.77
CA ASP A 103 2.03 23.33 -1.12
C ASP A 103 1.19 24.28 -1.99
N LEU A 104 -0.03 24.56 -1.55
CA LEU A 104 -0.93 25.51 -2.21
C LEU A 104 -0.65 26.97 -1.81
N THR A 105 0.05 27.18 -0.69
CA THR A 105 0.24 28.51 -0.07
C THR A 105 0.68 29.60 -1.06
N PRO A 106 1.63 29.37 -1.98
CA PRO A 106 2.12 30.43 -2.88
C PRO A 106 1.07 30.97 -3.85
N TYR A 107 0.00 30.22 -4.11
CA TYR A 107 -1.02 30.55 -5.11
C TYR A 107 -2.41 30.79 -4.48
N LEU A 108 -2.50 30.73 -3.16
CA LEU A 108 -3.72 30.87 -2.39
C LEU A 108 -4.12 32.35 -2.25
N GLU A 109 -5.36 32.67 -2.62
CA GLU A 109 -5.98 33.97 -2.42
C GLU A 109 -6.72 33.98 -1.09
N VAL A 110 -6.04 34.47 -0.04
CA VAL A 110 -6.61 34.57 1.31
C VAL A 110 -7.67 35.68 1.36
N GLY A 111 -8.79 35.39 2.01
CA GLY A 111 -9.96 36.25 2.08
C GLY A 111 -10.98 36.03 0.95
N ASP A 112 -10.65 35.20 -0.06
CA ASP A 112 -11.45 35.04 -1.28
C ASP A 112 -11.71 33.56 -1.66
N GLU A 113 -12.58 33.36 -2.65
CA GLU A 113 -12.84 32.07 -3.27
C GLU A 113 -11.69 31.66 -4.18
N ASN A 114 -11.21 30.43 -4.01
CA ASN A 114 -10.14 29.83 -4.80
C ASN A 114 -10.69 28.71 -5.68
N GLU A 115 -10.15 28.55 -6.89
CA GLU A 115 -10.51 27.48 -7.80
C GLU A 115 -9.35 26.49 -7.96
N LEU A 116 -9.53 25.29 -7.42
CA LEU A 116 -8.64 24.16 -7.57
C LEU A 116 -9.07 23.32 -8.78
N GLU A 117 -8.12 22.96 -9.63
CA GLU A 117 -8.30 22.03 -10.74
C GLU A 117 -7.31 20.87 -10.61
N VAL A 118 -7.81 19.66 -10.82
CA VAL A 118 -7.03 18.42 -10.90
C VAL A 118 -7.31 17.79 -12.25
N ARG A 119 -6.32 17.78 -13.12
CA ARG A 119 -6.37 17.09 -14.41
C ARG A 119 -5.67 15.74 -14.26
N LEU A 120 -6.34 14.67 -14.68
CA LEU A 120 -5.79 13.32 -14.76
C LEU A 120 -5.72 12.90 -16.23
N ASP A 121 -4.72 12.10 -16.60
CA ASP A 121 -4.49 11.62 -17.96
C ASP A 121 -4.07 10.14 -17.95
N ASN A 122 -5.05 9.27 -18.05
CA ASN A 122 -4.85 7.84 -17.89
C ASN A 122 -4.45 7.24 -19.24
N PRO A 123 -3.21 6.75 -19.40
CA PRO A 123 -2.79 6.16 -20.65
C PRO A 123 -3.42 4.76 -20.80
N GLU A 124 -3.89 4.43 -22.01
CA GLU A 124 -4.23 3.06 -22.40
C GLU A 124 -3.04 2.12 -22.21
N GLU A 125 -3.26 0.80 -22.16
CA GLU A 125 -2.18 -0.19 -22.09
C GLU A 125 -1.15 0.08 -20.97
N SER A 126 -1.62 0.46 -19.77
CA SER A 126 -0.78 0.79 -18.61
C SER A 126 -0.99 -0.09 -17.39
N SER A 127 -1.95 -1.01 -17.42
CA SER A 127 -2.25 -1.93 -16.31
C SER A 127 -2.52 -3.36 -16.81
N ARG A 128 -2.24 -4.36 -15.96
CA ARG A 128 -2.59 -5.78 -16.21
C ARG A 128 -3.93 -6.19 -15.59
N TRP A 129 -4.44 -5.37 -14.67
CA TRP A 129 -5.74 -5.51 -13.99
C TRP A 129 -6.53 -4.20 -14.17
N TYR A 130 -7.80 -4.16 -13.76
CA TYR A 130 -8.58 -2.92 -13.79
C TYR A 130 -8.00 -1.85 -12.83
N PRO A 131 -7.46 -0.73 -13.34
CA PRO A 131 -6.83 0.27 -12.47
C PRO A 131 -7.84 1.28 -11.89
N GLY A 132 -9.04 1.40 -12.49
CA GLY A 132 -9.97 2.50 -12.29
C GLY A 132 -9.53 3.79 -13.01
N GLY A 133 -10.37 4.82 -12.97
CA GLY A 133 -10.02 6.14 -13.49
C GLY A 133 -10.60 7.25 -12.64
N GLY A 134 -9.77 8.13 -12.07
CA GLY A 134 -10.26 9.22 -11.23
C GLY A 134 -9.47 9.46 -9.96
N ILE A 135 -9.98 10.38 -9.16
CA ILE A 135 -9.51 10.60 -7.78
C ILE A 135 -10.22 9.55 -6.91
N TYR A 136 -9.71 8.32 -6.98
CA TYR A 136 -10.33 7.12 -6.42
C TYR A 136 -10.01 6.90 -4.94
N ARG A 137 -9.16 7.73 -4.33
CA ARG A 137 -8.96 7.81 -2.87
C ARG A 137 -9.27 9.21 -2.34
N ASN A 138 -9.16 9.38 -1.03
CA ASN A 138 -9.50 10.63 -0.36
C ASN A 138 -8.58 11.79 -0.73
N VAL A 139 -9.15 12.99 -0.64
CA VAL A 139 -8.42 14.26 -0.75
C VAL A 139 -8.54 15.00 0.57
N TRP A 140 -7.45 15.60 1.02
CA TRP A 140 -7.39 16.37 2.25
C TRP A 140 -6.82 17.77 2.00
N LEU A 141 -7.32 18.73 2.78
CA LEU A 141 -6.73 20.06 2.88
C LEU A 141 -6.11 20.20 4.27
N THR A 142 -4.80 20.38 4.33
CA THR A 142 -4.05 20.50 5.59
C THR A 142 -3.54 21.92 5.76
N LYS A 143 -3.90 22.56 6.87
CA LYS A 143 -3.47 23.91 7.24
C LYS A 143 -2.59 23.88 8.49
N THR A 144 -1.37 24.36 8.41
CA THR A 144 -0.42 24.38 9.53
C THR A 144 0.07 25.81 9.84
N SER A 145 0.72 25.97 11.00
CA SER A 145 1.57 27.13 11.26
C SER A 145 2.82 27.09 10.36
N PRO A 146 3.47 28.22 10.05
CA PRO A 146 4.76 28.22 9.35
C PRO A 146 5.79 27.26 9.99
N VAL A 147 5.81 27.20 11.32
CA VAL A 147 6.60 26.22 12.06
C VAL A 147 5.73 25.01 12.36
N HIS A 148 6.02 23.90 11.70
CA HIS A 148 5.23 22.68 11.75
C HIS A 148 6.11 21.47 11.44
N ILE A 149 5.64 20.29 11.85
CA ILE A 149 6.22 19.00 11.45
C ILE A 149 5.82 18.73 10.00
N PRO A 150 6.75 18.39 9.09
CA PRO A 150 6.41 18.10 7.70
C PRO A 150 5.54 16.84 7.59
N HIS A 151 4.90 16.66 6.43
CA HIS A 151 4.12 15.44 6.14
C HIS A 151 5.03 14.19 6.28
N GLY A 152 4.56 13.19 7.03
CA GLY A 152 5.35 11.99 7.35
C GLY A 152 6.57 12.23 8.26
N GLY A 153 6.70 13.42 8.86
CA GLY A 153 7.84 13.85 9.67
C GLY A 153 7.93 13.24 11.07
N VAL A 154 7.00 12.35 11.45
CA VAL A 154 7.05 11.59 12.71
C VAL A 154 7.32 10.12 12.39
N PHE A 155 8.35 9.55 13.00
CA PHE A 155 8.66 8.13 12.90
C PHE A 155 8.81 7.52 14.29
N VAL A 156 7.95 6.55 14.61
CA VAL A 156 7.89 5.88 15.91
C VAL A 156 8.44 4.46 15.78
N THR A 157 9.47 4.14 16.57
CA THR A 157 10.04 2.79 16.66
C THR A 157 10.10 2.31 18.09
N ALA A 158 10.14 0.99 18.29
CA ALA A 158 10.31 0.37 19.60
C ALA A 158 11.56 -0.54 19.60
N PRO A 159 12.78 0.03 19.59
CA PRO A 159 14.03 -0.74 19.44
C PRO A 159 14.35 -1.73 20.56
N THR A 160 13.63 -1.67 21.69
CA THR A 160 13.80 -2.62 22.79
C THR A 160 12.45 -2.88 23.44
N VAL A 161 12.04 -4.14 23.46
CA VAL A 161 10.76 -4.60 24.01
C VAL A 161 11.05 -5.76 24.96
N THR A 162 10.54 -5.66 26.18
CA THR A 162 10.55 -6.72 27.21
C THR A 162 9.17 -6.81 27.83
N GLU A 163 8.91 -7.82 28.66
CA GLU A 163 7.66 -7.91 29.41
C GLU A 163 7.50 -6.74 30.40
N GLU A 164 8.61 -6.27 30.99
CA GLU A 164 8.60 -5.20 31.99
C GLU A 164 8.48 -3.81 31.36
N ALA A 165 9.13 -3.57 30.22
CA ALA A 165 9.15 -2.26 29.58
C ALA A 165 9.49 -2.29 28.09
N ALA A 166 9.00 -1.28 27.36
CA ALA A 166 9.46 -0.94 26.03
C ALA A 166 10.10 0.45 26.00
N THR A 167 11.19 0.60 25.25
CA THR A 167 11.73 1.91 24.88
C THR A 167 11.13 2.30 23.53
N VAL A 168 10.32 3.34 23.52
CA VAL A 168 9.75 3.93 22.31
C VAL A 168 10.59 5.14 21.91
N ASN A 169 11.09 5.13 20.69
CA ASN A 169 11.83 6.24 20.09
C ASN A 169 10.91 6.97 19.10
N VAL A 170 10.69 8.26 19.33
CA VAL A 170 9.92 9.14 18.45
C VAL A 170 10.90 10.10 17.79
N ARG A 171 11.21 9.83 16.52
CA ARG A 171 11.99 10.72 15.67
C ARG A 171 11.05 11.73 15.02
N VAL A 172 11.34 13.01 15.19
CA VAL A 172 10.55 14.12 14.65
C VAL A 172 11.43 14.99 13.77
N GLU A 173 10.98 15.26 12.55
CA GLU A 173 11.59 16.24 11.65
C GLU A 173 11.05 17.63 11.95
N ILE A 174 11.94 18.59 12.15
CA ILE A 174 11.59 20.00 12.34
C ILE A 174 12.69 20.93 11.82
N ASP A 175 12.32 21.90 10.99
CA ASP A 175 13.29 22.74 10.26
C ASP A 175 13.96 23.81 11.14
N GLU A 176 13.21 24.30 12.13
CA GLU A 176 13.61 25.36 13.04
C GLU A 176 13.76 24.84 14.48
N ALA A 177 14.56 25.53 15.29
CA ALA A 177 14.71 25.21 16.71
C ALA A 177 13.43 25.56 17.48
N VAL A 178 12.86 24.58 18.17
CA VAL A 178 11.58 24.67 18.90
C VAL A 178 11.62 23.93 20.24
N SER A 179 10.62 24.16 21.08
CA SER A 179 10.33 23.24 22.18
C SER A 179 9.44 22.12 21.66
N LEU A 180 9.86 20.87 21.86
CA LEU A 180 9.16 19.69 21.39
C LEU A 180 8.73 18.85 22.58
N ALA A 181 7.49 18.36 22.58
CA ALA A 181 7.01 17.45 23.61
C ALA A 181 6.18 16.33 22.97
N THR A 182 6.39 15.09 23.41
CA THR A 182 5.58 13.94 23.00
C THR A 182 5.04 13.24 24.23
N ALA A 183 3.74 12.92 24.19
CA ALA A 183 3.09 12.04 25.15
C ALA A 183 2.59 10.78 24.42
N ILE A 184 2.83 9.60 24.99
CA ILE A 184 2.25 8.34 24.50
C ILE A 184 0.99 8.07 25.32
N TYR A 185 -0.12 7.85 24.62
CA TYR A 185 -1.42 7.53 25.18
C TYR A 185 -1.78 6.08 24.93
N ASP A 186 -2.38 5.47 25.95
CA ASP A 186 -3.08 4.21 25.90
C ASP A 186 -4.58 4.48 26.15
N GLY A 187 -5.36 4.48 25.09
CA GLY A 187 -6.69 5.08 25.09
C GLY A 187 -6.60 6.58 25.43
N GLU A 188 -7.28 6.99 26.50
CA GLU A 188 -7.25 8.38 27.00
C GLU A 188 -6.16 8.63 28.05
N ASN A 189 -5.44 7.60 28.50
CA ASN A 189 -4.47 7.73 29.59
C ASN A 189 -3.05 7.98 29.05
N PRO A 190 -2.35 9.04 29.46
CA PRO A 190 -0.94 9.20 29.14
C PRO A 190 -0.10 8.20 29.95
N VAL A 191 0.67 7.36 29.26
CA VAL A 191 1.51 6.31 29.86
C VAL A 191 3.01 6.63 29.79
N ALA A 192 3.42 7.56 28.93
CA ALA A 192 4.79 8.07 28.89
C ALA A 192 4.85 9.51 28.36
N PHE A 193 5.87 10.27 28.76
CA PHE A 193 6.09 11.65 28.33
C PHE A 193 7.59 11.95 28.18
N ALA A 194 7.95 12.73 27.17
CA ALA A 194 9.28 13.33 27.01
C ALA A 194 9.18 14.70 26.34
N SER A 195 10.12 15.59 26.67
CA SER A 195 10.22 16.92 26.06
C SER A 195 11.67 17.36 25.91
N ALA A 196 11.91 18.26 24.96
CA ALA A 196 13.21 18.88 24.72
C ALA A 196 13.05 20.34 24.29
N GLU A 197 14.01 21.18 24.68
CA GLU A 197 14.13 22.57 24.25
C GLU A 197 15.18 22.70 23.14
N GLY A 198 14.94 23.60 22.19
CA GLY A 198 15.86 23.85 21.08
C GLY A 198 16.02 22.67 20.10
N ALA A 199 15.03 21.79 20.02
CA ALA A 199 15.02 20.65 19.10
C ALA A 199 15.01 21.13 17.64
N ARG A 200 15.89 20.56 16.80
CA ARG A 200 16.04 20.88 15.36
C ARG A 200 16.53 19.67 14.56
N GLY A 201 16.13 19.59 13.30
CA GLY A 201 16.51 18.53 12.36
C GLY A 201 15.67 17.27 12.60
N PRO A 202 16.17 16.07 12.27
CA PRO A 202 15.65 14.87 12.88
C PRO A 202 16.05 14.85 14.37
N PHE A 203 15.08 15.01 15.26
CA PHE A 203 15.28 14.98 16.71
C PHE A 203 14.64 13.74 17.32
N ASN A 204 15.31 13.07 18.26
CA ASN A 204 14.81 11.83 18.88
C ASN A 204 14.38 12.09 20.32
N LEU A 205 13.11 11.78 20.62
CA LEU A 205 12.60 11.67 21.99
C LEU A 205 12.52 10.19 22.35
N ARG A 206 13.11 9.81 23.48
CA ARG A 206 13.03 8.44 24.01
C ARG A 206 12.08 8.40 25.19
N LEU A 207 11.08 7.53 25.11
CA LEU A 207 10.02 7.36 26.10
C LEU A 207 10.03 5.91 26.58
N LYS A 208 9.84 5.70 27.88
CA LYS A 208 9.70 4.38 28.47
C LYS A 208 8.22 4.09 28.71
N VAL A 209 7.71 3.01 28.15
CA VAL A 209 6.36 2.48 28.42
C VAL A 209 6.53 1.26 29.33
N GLU A 210 6.03 1.35 30.56
CA GLU A 210 6.06 0.24 31.51
C GLU A 210 4.96 -0.78 31.16
N SER A 211 5.26 -2.07 31.31
CA SER A 211 4.36 -3.20 31.06
C SER A 211 3.58 -3.06 29.74
N PRO A 212 4.29 -2.94 28.60
CA PRO A 212 3.67 -2.63 27.32
C PRO A 212 2.70 -3.73 26.89
N ARG A 213 1.54 -3.33 26.38
CA ARG A 213 0.63 -4.22 25.66
C ARG A 213 1.11 -4.33 24.22
N LEU A 214 1.52 -5.54 23.84
CA LEU A 214 2.11 -5.77 22.53
C LEU A 214 1.04 -5.87 21.44
N TRP A 215 1.40 -5.45 20.23
CA TRP A 215 0.61 -5.63 19.02
C TRP A 215 0.98 -6.96 18.35
N SER A 216 -0.02 -7.73 17.92
CA SER A 216 0.07 -8.85 16.97
C SER A 216 -1.24 -8.98 16.19
N ALA A 217 -1.30 -9.86 15.19
CA ALA A 217 -2.54 -10.12 14.44
C ALA A 217 -3.69 -10.70 15.31
N GLU A 218 -3.35 -11.31 16.45
CA GLU A 218 -4.26 -11.88 17.44
C GLU A 218 -4.57 -10.90 18.59
N SER A 219 -3.70 -9.92 18.82
CA SER A 219 -3.82 -8.92 19.87
C SER A 219 -3.40 -7.54 19.34
N PRO A 220 -4.25 -6.88 18.52
CA PRO A 220 -3.90 -5.67 17.79
C PRO A 220 -3.97 -4.40 18.67
N HIS A 221 -3.15 -4.34 19.71
CA HIS A 221 -3.15 -3.19 20.63
C HIS A 221 -2.42 -1.98 20.03
N LEU A 222 -3.11 -0.83 20.00
CA LEU A 222 -2.58 0.43 19.45
C LEU A 222 -2.43 1.49 20.55
N TYR A 223 -1.30 2.18 20.48
CA TYR A 223 -1.00 3.40 21.22
C TYR A 223 -1.13 4.61 20.30
N ARG A 224 -1.10 5.81 20.91
CA ARG A 224 -1.05 7.07 20.19
C ARG A 224 0.05 7.96 20.71
N ALA A 225 1.00 8.32 19.85
CA ALA A 225 2.00 9.35 20.14
C ALA A 225 1.42 10.72 19.74
N VAL A 226 1.23 11.60 20.72
CA VAL A 226 0.80 12.99 20.50
C VAL A 226 2.03 13.87 20.64
N THR A 227 2.51 14.40 19.52
CA THR A 227 3.67 15.29 19.44
C THR A 227 3.20 16.73 19.27
N VAL A 228 3.71 17.61 20.12
CA VAL A 228 3.36 19.03 20.18
C VAL A 228 4.61 19.86 19.95
N VAL A 229 4.51 20.83 19.04
CA VAL A 229 5.54 21.83 18.79
C VAL A 229 5.13 23.14 19.46
N LYS A 230 6.04 23.70 20.26
CA LYS A 230 5.86 25.04 20.84
C LYS A 230 6.93 26.01 20.34
N LYS A 231 6.50 27.26 20.14
CA LYS A 231 7.37 28.41 19.85
C LYS A 231 6.91 29.57 20.72
N ASN A 232 7.83 30.16 21.48
CA ASN A 232 7.52 31.23 22.45
C ASN A 232 6.41 30.83 23.44
N ASP A 233 6.49 29.63 24.01
CA ASP A 233 5.51 29.04 24.94
C ASP A 233 4.09 28.77 24.37
N GLU A 234 3.84 29.07 23.10
CA GLU A 234 2.58 28.78 22.43
C GLU A 234 2.65 27.49 21.60
N ILE A 235 1.57 26.69 21.62
CA ILE A 235 1.45 25.50 20.77
C ILE A 235 1.14 25.93 19.34
N VAL A 236 2.08 25.68 18.43
CA VAL A 236 1.97 26.07 17.01
C VAL A 236 1.55 24.90 16.12
N ASP A 237 1.94 23.67 16.48
CA ASP A 237 1.59 22.47 15.74
C ASP A 237 1.38 21.27 16.67
N ARG A 238 0.57 20.32 16.20
CA ARG A 238 0.22 19.09 16.92
C ARG A 238 -0.03 17.97 15.91
N VAL A 239 0.69 16.86 16.06
CA VAL A 239 0.56 15.66 15.24
C VAL A 239 0.23 14.47 16.14
N GLU A 240 -0.74 13.67 15.73
CA GLU A 240 -1.06 12.39 16.35
C GLU A 240 -0.59 11.27 15.43
N THR A 241 0.08 10.27 15.99
CA THR A 241 0.56 9.10 15.25
C THR A 241 0.14 7.84 16.00
N ALA A 242 -0.71 7.04 15.38
CA ALA A 242 -1.02 5.69 15.87
C ALA A 242 0.18 4.78 15.65
N PHE A 243 0.45 3.89 16.59
CA PHE A 243 1.51 2.88 16.46
C PHE A 243 1.23 1.67 17.36
N GLY A 244 1.90 0.56 17.08
CA GLY A 244 1.88 -0.64 17.91
C GLY A 244 3.29 -1.04 18.35
N ILE A 245 3.44 -1.51 19.59
CA ILE A 245 4.70 -2.03 20.11
C ILE A 245 4.77 -3.52 19.81
N ARG A 246 5.72 -3.94 18.98
CA ARG A 246 5.95 -5.36 18.67
C ARG A 246 7.41 -5.62 18.35
N GLU A 247 7.81 -6.86 18.49
CA GLU A 247 9.07 -7.39 17.97
C GLU A 247 8.79 -8.31 16.78
N LEU A 248 9.57 -8.17 15.72
CA LEU A 248 9.56 -9.06 14.55
C LEU A 248 10.94 -9.69 14.42
N ARG A 249 11.00 -11.00 14.23
CA ARG A 249 12.23 -11.71 13.86
C ARG A 249 11.95 -12.69 12.73
N PHE A 250 12.69 -12.53 11.65
CA PHE A 250 12.72 -13.43 10.51
C PHE A 250 14.02 -14.24 10.57
N ASP A 251 13.90 -15.56 10.44
CA ASP A 251 14.99 -16.49 10.60
C ASP A 251 14.88 -17.60 9.57
N ALA A 252 15.96 -17.90 8.85
CA ALA A 252 15.92 -18.85 7.75
C ALA A 252 15.67 -20.31 8.20
N GLU A 253 15.92 -20.62 9.47
CA GLU A 253 15.70 -21.96 10.00
C GLU A 253 14.31 -22.12 10.64
N THR A 254 13.84 -21.08 11.32
CA THR A 254 12.65 -21.11 12.18
C THR A 254 11.48 -20.27 11.68
N GLY A 255 11.66 -19.54 10.58
CA GLY A 255 10.62 -18.72 9.96
C GLY A 255 10.40 -17.39 10.67
N LEU A 256 9.14 -16.97 10.75
CA LEU A 256 8.73 -15.72 11.41
C LEU A 256 8.41 -15.97 12.88
N SER A 257 8.85 -15.06 13.74
CA SER A 257 8.34 -14.92 15.10
C SER A 257 7.93 -13.49 15.39
N VAL A 258 6.83 -13.35 16.13
CA VAL A 258 6.25 -12.08 16.57
C VAL A 258 6.16 -12.10 18.09
N ASN A 259 6.78 -11.12 18.75
CA ASN A 259 6.84 -11.03 20.21
C ASN A 259 7.36 -12.33 20.86
N GLY A 260 8.44 -12.90 20.31
CA GLY A 260 9.06 -14.14 20.77
C GLY A 260 8.28 -15.43 20.50
N LYS A 261 7.15 -15.39 19.78
CA LYS A 261 6.33 -16.57 19.46
C LYS A 261 6.37 -16.87 17.96
N PRO A 262 6.48 -18.14 17.53
CA PRO A 262 6.35 -18.51 16.13
C PRO A 262 5.03 -17.99 15.55
N ALA A 263 5.10 -17.41 14.36
CA ALA A 263 3.95 -16.93 13.62
C ALA A 263 4.01 -17.46 12.18
N TYR A 264 2.83 -17.71 11.63
CA TYR A 264 2.67 -18.24 10.28
C TYR A 264 1.74 -17.31 9.51
N LEU A 265 2.15 -16.90 8.31
CA LEU A 265 1.38 -16.04 7.44
C LEU A 265 0.38 -16.88 6.64
N LYS A 266 -0.89 -16.76 7.01
CA LYS A 266 -2.04 -17.29 6.27
C LYS A 266 -2.54 -16.15 5.39
N GLY A 267 -1.75 -15.85 4.36
CA GLY A 267 -1.90 -14.63 3.60
C GLY A 267 -2.72 -14.78 2.34
N VAL A 268 -3.22 -13.66 1.85
CA VAL A 268 -3.81 -13.53 0.51
C VAL A 268 -3.27 -12.29 -0.18
N CYS A 269 -3.13 -12.36 -1.51
CA CYS A 269 -2.94 -11.18 -2.34
C CYS A 269 -4.28 -10.48 -2.54
N LEU A 270 -4.29 -9.15 -2.41
CA LEU A 270 -5.45 -8.30 -2.71
C LEU A 270 -5.08 -7.21 -3.70
N HIS A 271 -5.85 -7.14 -4.78
CA HIS A 271 -5.97 -5.94 -5.60
C HIS A 271 -6.77 -4.85 -4.88
N HIS A 272 -6.74 -3.61 -5.42
CA HIS A 272 -7.30 -2.43 -4.75
C HIS A 272 -8.79 -2.19 -4.98
N ASP A 273 -9.39 -2.82 -6.00
CA ASP A 273 -10.79 -2.57 -6.33
C ASP A 273 -11.75 -3.19 -5.30
N LEU A 274 -12.94 -2.61 -5.23
CA LEU A 274 -14.00 -2.98 -4.30
C LEU A 274 -15.21 -3.54 -5.07
N GLY A 275 -14.94 -4.31 -6.13
CA GLY A 275 -15.94 -4.96 -6.99
C GLY A 275 -16.83 -3.94 -7.69
N ALA A 276 -18.12 -3.95 -7.37
CA ALA A 276 -19.11 -3.06 -7.99
C ALA A 276 -18.87 -1.56 -7.73
N LEU A 277 -18.03 -1.20 -6.77
CA LEU A 277 -17.61 0.19 -6.53
C LEU A 277 -16.43 0.61 -7.42
N GLY A 278 -15.83 -0.33 -8.16
CA GLY A 278 -14.61 -0.10 -8.92
C GLY A 278 -13.46 0.24 -7.98
N ALA A 279 -12.61 1.16 -8.41
CA ALA A 279 -11.49 1.65 -7.60
C ALA A 279 -11.93 2.66 -6.53
N ALA A 280 -13.15 3.22 -6.57
CA ALA A 280 -13.58 4.26 -5.63
C ALA A 280 -13.57 3.74 -4.19
N PHE A 281 -12.53 4.12 -3.43
CA PHE A 281 -12.25 3.54 -2.14
C PHE A 281 -13.39 3.82 -1.16
N ASN A 282 -13.82 2.77 -0.45
CA ASN A 282 -14.85 2.86 0.57
C ASN A 282 -14.41 2.08 1.81
N LEU A 283 -14.25 2.79 2.93
CA LEU A 283 -13.78 2.22 4.18
C LEU A 283 -14.61 1.01 4.64
N ARG A 284 -15.94 1.07 4.52
CA ARG A 284 -16.81 -0.02 4.97
C ARG A 284 -16.76 -1.22 4.04
N ALA A 285 -16.63 -1.01 2.73
CA ALA A 285 -16.46 -2.11 1.78
C ALA A 285 -15.13 -2.84 2.00
N GLN A 286 -14.04 -2.10 2.20
CA GLN A 286 -12.73 -2.68 2.55
C GLN A 286 -12.78 -3.42 3.89
N GLU A 287 -13.39 -2.84 4.92
CA GLU A 287 -13.58 -3.48 6.23
C GLU A 287 -14.37 -4.79 6.09
N ARG A 288 -15.41 -4.81 5.24
CA ARG A 288 -16.17 -6.03 4.96
C ARG A 288 -15.31 -7.11 4.28
N GLN A 289 -14.48 -6.76 3.29
CA GLN A 289 -13.57 -7.73 2.68
C GLN A 289 -12.64 -8.34 3.74
N LEU A 290 -12.03 -7.50 4.58
CA LEU A 290 -11.16 -7.96 5.67
C LEU A 290 -11.90 -8.80 6.71
N GLN A 291 -13.15 -8.49 7.04
CA GLN A 291 -13.96 -9.32 7.94
C GLN A 291 -14.16 -10.73 7.38
N ILE A 292 -14.50 -10.84 6.10
CA ILE A 292 -14.66 -12.13 5.41
C ILE A 292 -13.34 -12.91 5.40
N LEU A 293 -12.22 -12.25 5.12
CA LEU A 293 -10.90 -12.88 5.18
C LEU A 293 -10.55 -13.36 6.60
N LYS A 294 -10.85 -12.55 7.62
CA LYS A 294 -10.62 -12.93 9.02
C LYS A 294 -11.46 -14.16 9.40
N GLU A 295 -12.71 -14.22 8.95
CA GLU A 295 -13.60 -15.38 9.15
C GLU A 295 -13.08 -16.63 8.44
N MET A 296 -12.43 -16.48 7.28
CA MET A 296 -11.72 -17.57 6.58
C MET A 296 -10.48 -18.06 7.34
N GLY A 297 -9.98 -17.29 8.32
CA GLY A 297 -8.77 -17.59 9.09
C GLY A 297 -7.50 -16.91 8.55
N CYS A 298 -7.66 -16.00 7.59
CA CYS A 298 -6.57 -15.16 7.08
C CYS A 298 -6.04 -14.22 8.18
N ASN A 299 -4.72 -14.07 8.24
CA ASN A 299 -4.05 -13.15 9.17
C ASN A 299 -3.03 -12.23 8.48
N ALA A 300 -2.87 -12.33 7.16
CA ALA A 300 -1.90 -11.52 6.42
C ALA A 300 -2.42 -11.07 5.04
N ILE A 301 -2.02 -9.89 4.60
CA ILE A 301 -2.39 -9.30 3.31
C ILE A 301 -1.13 -8.88 2.56
N ARG A 302 -1.03 -9.21 1.28
CA ARG A 302 -0.05 -8.60 0.36
C ARG A 302 -0.80 -7.64 -0.56
N THR A 303 -0.34 -6.39 -0.64
CA THR A 303 -1.01 -5.32 -1.40
C THR A 303 -0.61 -5.38 -2.88
N ALA A 304 -0.99 -6.47 -3.54
CA ALA A 304 -0.64 -6.77 -4.91
C ALA A 304 -1.24 -5.73 -5.90
N HIS A 305 -0.45 -4.96 -6.66
CA HIS A 305 1.01 -4.83 -6.64
C HIS A 305 1.38 -3.34 -6.60
N ASN A 306 0.84 -2.65 -5.60
CA ASN A 306 0.93 -1.20 -5.52
C ASN A 306 0.62 -0.70 -4.09
N PRO A 307 1.05 0.54 -3.75
CA PRO A 307 0.77 1.13 -2.45
C PRO A 307 -0.74 1.09 -2.17
N PRO A 308 -1.17 0.61 -0.99
CA PRO A 308 -2.58 0.53 -0.62
C PRO A 308 -3.16 1.90 -0.30
N ALA A 309 -4.47 1.97 -0.14
CA ALA A 309 -5.09 3.10 0.55
C ALA A 309 -4.63 3.10 2.01
N THR A 310 -4.35 4.27 2.58
CA THR A 310 -3.92 4.41 3.98
C THR A 310 -4.94 3.78 4.94
N GLU A 311 -6.22 3.90 4.61
CA GLU A 311 -7.32 3.33 5.39
C GLU A 311 -7.33 1.79 5.41
N LEU A 312 -6.75 1.11 4.40
CA LEU A 312 -6.57 -0.35 4.46
C LEU A 312 -5.55 -0.71 5.56
N LEU A 313 -4.44 0.03 5.65
CA LEU A 313 -3.45 -0.19 6.71
C LEU A 313 -4.02 0.13 8.10
N ASP A 314 -4.80 1.21 8.22
CA ASP A 314 -5.54 1.54 9.45
C ASP A 314 -6.49 0.40 9.88
N LEU A 315 -7.16 -0.24 8.93
CA LEU A 315 -8.02 -1.39 9.21
C LEU A 315 -7.18 -2.60 9.62
N CYS A 316 -6.09 -2.89 8.92
CA CYS A 316 -5.18 -3.99 9.26
C CYS A 316 -4.56 -3.82 10.65
N ASP A 317 -4.18 -2.60 11.03
CA ASP A 317 -3.70 -2.26 12.37
C ASP A 317 -4.72 -2.57 13.46
N ARG A 318 -5.99 -2.22 13.24
CA ARG A 318 -7.08 -2.38 14.23
C ARG A 318 -7.62 -3.81 14.28
N MET A 319 -7.73 -4.48 13.14
CA MET A 319 -8.31 -5.82 13.00
C MET A 319 -7.27 -6.92 13.23
N GLY A 320 -5.98 -6.57 13.23
CA GLY A 320 -4.88 -7.50 13.38
C GLY A 320 -4.63 -8.30 12.11
N PHE A 321 -3.99 -7.67 11.14
CA PHE A 321 -3.41 -8.35 9.97
C PHE A 321 -1.94 -7.97 9.85
N TYR A 322 -1.10 -8.91 9.46
CA TYR A 322 0.24 -8.61 8.95
C TYR A 322 0.13 -8.14 7.50
N VAL A 323 0.95 -7.18 7.08
CA VAL A 323 0.91 -6.63 5.73
C VAL A 323 2.30 -6.67 5.10
N ILE A 324 2.35 -7.18 3.88
CA ILE A 324 3.45 -6.93 2.95
C ILE A 324 3.00 -5.79 2.05
N ASP A 325 3.60 -4.62 2.27
CA ASP A 325 3.26 -3.39 1.55
C ASP A 325 4.16 -3.28 0.33
N GLU A 326 3.54 -3.31 -0.85
CA GLU A 326 4.20 -3.53 -2.13
C GLU A 326 4.24 -2.28 -3.00
N PHE A 327 5.43 -1.96 -3.47
CA PHE A 327 5.72 -0.74 -4.20
C PHE A 327 5.22 -0.74 -5.65
N SER A 328 5.61 -1.73 -6.47
CA SER A 328 5.23 -1.70 -7.89
C SER A 328 5.25 -3.08 -8.56
N ASP A 329 4.44 -3.23 -9.61
CA ASP A 329 4.43 -4.41 -10.49
C ASP A 329 5.57 -4.44 -11.51
N THR A 330 6.20 -3.28 -11.77
CA THR A 330 7.24 -3.14 -12.80
C THR A 330 8.34 -2.20 -12.34
N TRP A 331 9.56 -2.49 -12.80
CA TRP A 331 10.70 -1.58 -12.69
C TRP A 331 10.97 -0.89 -14.03
N ARG A 332 12.12 -1.08 -14.67
CA ARG A 332 12.49 -0.46 -15.95
C ARG A 332 11.96 -1.23 -17.14
N VAL A 333 11.83 -2.55 -17.03
CA VAL A 333 11.31 -3.40 -18.10
C VAL A 333 9.79 -3.43 -18.03
N ALA A 334 9.17 -2.94 -19.11
CA ALA A 334 7.73 -2.80 -19.20
C ALA A 334 7.02 -4.16 -19.32
N LYS A 335 6.06 -4.44 -18.41
CA LYS A 335 5.01 -5.45 -18.62
C LYS A 335 3.87 -4.92 -19.48
N LYS A 336 3.68 -3.60 -19.50
CA LYS A 336 2.67 -2.87 -20.28
C LYS A 336 3.30 -1.66 -20.97
N PRO A 337 3.02 -1.41 -22.26
CA PRO A 337 3.66 -0.35 -23.04
C PRO A 337 3.65 1.04 -22.39
N ASN A 338 2.58 1.38 -21.68
CA ASN A 338 2.41 2.68 -21.03
C ASN A 338 2.35 2.57 -19.50
N GLY A 339 2.79 1.45 -18.91
CA GLY A 339 2.81 1.24 -17.46
C GLY A 339 3.93 2.01 -16.75
N TYR A 340 4.09 1.73 -15.45
CA TYR A 340 5.03 2.44 -14.56
C TYR A 340 6.49 2.42 -15.03
N ALA A 341 6.90 1.44 -15.85
CA ALA A 341 8.23 1.41 -16.44
C ALA A 341 8.64 2.67 -17.21
N LYS A 342 7.67 3.43 -17.76
CA LYS A 342 7.95 4.74 -18.38
C LYS A 342 8.30 5.84 -17.37
N LEU A 343 7.85 5.68 -16.13
CA LEU A 343 8.05 6.64 -15.05
C LEU A 343 9.25 6.27 -14.17
N PHE A 344 9.64 5.00 -14.17
CA PHE A 344 10.56 4.41 -13.20
C PHE A 344 11.81 5.26 -12.98
N ASP A 345 12.58 5.56 -14.04
CA ASP A 345 13.87 6.25 -13.89
C ASP A 345 13.79 7.62 -13.21
N GLU A 346 12.68 8.34 -13.39
CA GLU A 346 12.47 9.65 -12.79
C GLU A 346 11.79 9.57 -11.42
N TRP A 347 10.86 8.62 -11.23
CA TRP A 347 9.91 8.64 -10.11
C TRP A 347 10.14 7.57 -9.03
N HIS A 348 10.82 6.46 -9.33
CA HIS A 348 10.93 5.30 -8.42
C HIS A 348 11.37 5.68 -7.00
N GLU A 349 12.40 6.51 -6.87
CA GLU A 349 12.94 6.89 -5.56
C GLU A 349 11.95 7.77 -4.79
N ARG A 350 11.27 8.70 -5.47
CA ARG A 350 10.28 9.57 -4.84
C ARG A 350 9.07 8.76 -4.37
N ASP A 351 8.59 7.84 -5.19
CA ASP A 351 7.38 7.08 -4.90
C ASP A 351 7.63 6.03 -3.82
N LEU A 352 8.75 5.31 -3.87
CA LEU A 352 9.13 4.33 -2.84
C LEU A 352 9.35 5.00 -1.48
N ARG A 353 10.08 6.11 -1.43
CA ARG A 353 10.26 6.89 -0.19
C ARG A 353 8.94 7.46 0.32
N GLY A 354 8.09 7.93 -0.59
CA GLY A 354 6.76 8.44 -0.28
C GLY A 354 5.88 7.39 0.41
N MET A 355 5.80 6.19 -0.18
CA MET A 355 5.09 5.04 0.39
C MET A 355 5.61 4.68 1.79
N ILE A 356 6.91 4.39 1.92
CA ILE A 356 7.49 3.99 3.21
C ILE A 356 7.32 5.08 4.26
N ARG A 357 7.52 6.35 3.91
CA ARG A 357 7.37 7.47 4.84
C ARG A 357 5.92 7.65 5.33
N ARG A 358 4.94 7.42 4.45
CA ARG A 358 3.51 7.40 4.80
C ARG A 358 3.22 6.26 5.77
N ASP A 359 3.78 5.08 5.51
CA ASP A 359 3.27 3.83 6.09
C ASP A 359 4.10 3.26 7.25
N ARG A 360 5.33 3.74 7.46
CA ARG A 360 6.31 3.19 8.44
C ARG A 360 5.85 3.12 9.90
N ASN A 361 4.80 3.86 10.27
CA ASN A 361 4.24 3.83 11.63
C ASN A 361 3.16 2.74 11.82
N HIS A 362 2.64 2.16 10.74
CA HIS A 362 1.62 1.11 10.82
C HIS A 362 2.21 -0.19 11.38
N PRO A 363 1.72 -0.70 12.52
CA PRO A 363 2.19 -1.97 13.03
C PRO A 363 1.79 -3.19 12.19
N CYS A 364 0.79 -3.09 11.32
CA CYS A 364 0.46 -4.18 10.41
C CYS A 364 1.57 -4.46 9.40
N VAL A 365 2.28 -3.44 8.90
CA VAL A 365 3.33 -3.63 7.91
C VAL A 365 4.52 -4.36 8.54
N ILE A 366 4.92 -5.51 7.96
CA ILE A 366 6.02 -6.33 8.44
C ILE A 366 7.18 -6.45 7.44
N LEU A 367 6.92 -6.24 6.15
CA LEU A 367 7.89 -6.28 5.06
C LEU A 367 7.54 -5.20 4.02
N TRP A 368 8.58 -4.63 3.40
CA TRP A 368 8.45 -3.78 2.22
C TRP A 368 8.74 -4.63 0.97
N SER A 369 7.75 -4.84 0.10
CA SER A 369 8.00 -5.47 -1.20
C SER A 369 8.34 -4.41 -2.24
N THR A 370 9.48 -4.54 -2.91
CA THR A 370 9.92 -3.53 -3.89
C THR A 370 9.47 -3.85 -5.32
N GLY A 371 8.95 -5.05 -5.59
CA GLY A 371 8.62 -5.50 -6.93
C GLY A 371 7.90 -6.85 -6.96
N ASN A 372 7.07 -7.06 -7.97
CA ASN A 372 6.45 -8.35 -8.30
C ASN A 372 6.83 -8.80 -9.70
N GLU A 373 7.32 -10.03 -9.86
CA GLU A 373 7.61 -10.68 -11.16
C GLU A 373 8.36 -9.77 -12.14
N VAL A 374 9.31 -8.99 -11.62
CA VAL A 374 10.07 -8.02 -12.41
C VAL A 374 11.05 -8.76 -13.31
N PRO A 375 11.11 -8.46 -14.63
CA PRO A 375 12.05 -9.13 -15.54
C PRO A 375 13.51 -9.01 -15.12
N GLU A 376 13.86 -7.92 -14.43
CA GLU A 376 15.20 -7.62 -13.92
C GLU A 376 15.73 -8.62 -12.90
N GLN A 377 14.88 -9.50 -12.37
CA GLN A 377 15.26 -10.66 -11.55
C GLN A 377 16.49 -11.41 -12.06
N THR A 378 16.68 -11.47 -13.39
CA THR A 378 17.79 -12.18 -14.03
C THR A 378 18.65 -11.29 -14.94
N GLU A 379 18.34 -9.99 -15.00
CA GLU A 379 18.91 -9.08 -16.02
C GLU A 379 19.67 -7.90 -15.39
N ASP A 380 19.17 -7.34 -14.28
CA ASP A 380 19.78 -6.19 -13.62
C ASP A 380 19.58 -6.21 -12.10
N LEU A 381 20.52 -6.86 -11.42
CA LEU A 381 20.53 -6.96 -9.96
C LEU A 381 20.73 -5.60 -9.26
N GLU A 382 21.28 -4.59 -9.95
CA GLU A 382 21.61 -3.30 -9.34
C GLU A 382 20.35 -2.48 -9.05
N VAL A 383 19.31 -2.61 -9.88
CA VAL A 383 18.00 -1.99 -9.59
C VAL A 383 17.46 -2.49 -8.26
N SER A 384 17.50 -3.81 -8.03
CA SER A 384 17.05 -4.40 -6.76
C SER A 384 17.86 -3.89 -5.57
N ARG A 385 19.20 -3.90 -5.65
CA ARG A 385 20.06 -3.36 -4.57
C ARG A 385 19.75 -1.91 -4.25
N ARG A 386 19.51 -1.09 -5.28
CA ARG A 386 19.18 0.33 -5.10
C ARG A 386 17.84 0.51 -4.38
N LEU A 387 16.80 -0.24 -4.77
CA LEU A 387 15.49 -0.16 -4.12
C LEU A 387 15.56 -0.64 -2.66
N THR A 388 16.29 -1.72 -2.39
CA THR A 388 16.56 -2.19 -1.01
C THR A 388 17.27 -1.13 -0.19
N ALA A 389 18.30 -0.49 -0.74
CA ALA A 389 19.03 0.58 -0.05
C ALA A 389 18.13 1.80 0.24
N ILE A 390 17.25 2.19 -0.68
CA ILE A 390 16.26 3.27 -0.46
C ILE A 390 15.31 2.89 0.67
N ALA A 391 14.82 1.66 0.70
CA ALA A 391 13.91 1.20 1.74
C ALA A 391 14.56 1.18 3.12
N HIS A 392 15.80 0.68 3.24
CA HIS A 392 16.55 0.71 4.51
C HIS A 392 16.89 2.12 4.98
N ASP A 393 17.14 3.05 4.05
CA ASP A 393 17.41 4.46 4.38
C ASP A 393 16.16 5.15 4.96
N GLU A 394 14.97 4.83 4.45
CA GLU A 394 13.70 5.42 4.91
C GLU A 394 13.11 4.72 6.15
N ASP A 395 13.25 3.40 6.24
CA ASP A 395 12.82 2.56 7.37
C ASP A 395 13.78 1.37 7.61
N PRO A 396 14.79 1.51 8.47
CA PRO A 396 15.69 0.41 8.83
C PRO A 396 15.07 -0.60 9.81
N SER A 397 13.81 -0.41 10.24
CA SER A 397 13.16 -1.28 11.22
C SER A 397 12.41 -2.46 10.60
N ARG A 398 12.32 -2.51 9.27
CA ARG A 398 11.66 -3.58 8.50
C ARG A 398 12.59 -4.08 7.40
N LEU A 399 12.38 -5.36 7.07
CA LEU A 399 13.12 -6.04 6.02
C LEU A 399 12.44 -5.82 4.65
N VAL A 400 13.23 -6.00 3.59
CA VAL A 400 12.84 -5.81 2.19
C VAL A 400 12.69 -7.17 1.51
N THR A 401 11.67 -7.28 0.66
CA THR A 401 11.36 -8.47 -0.13
C THR A 401 10.98 -8.11 -1.58
N THR A 402 10.76 -9.14 -2.40
CA THR A 402 10.15 -9.09 -3.75
C THR A 402 9.38 -10.39 -3.99
N GLY A 403 8.40 -10.36 -4.89
CA GLY A 403 7.74 -11.57 -5.41
C GLY A 403 8.44 -12.07 -6.69
N ASN A 404 8.95 -13.30 -6.68
CA ASN A 404 9.85 -13.81 -7.72
C ASN A 404 9.33 -15.10 -8.37
N ASP A 405 9.02 -15.03 -9.67
CA ASP A 405 8.49 -16.13 -10.47
C ASP A 405 9.57 -16.90 -11.25
N ARG A 406 10.71 -16.24 -11.55
CA ARG A 406 11.80 -16.82 -12.34
C ARG A 406 12.65 -17.76 -11.46
N PRO A 407 12.75 -19.06 -11.78
CA PRO A 407 13.60 -19.99 -11.02
C PRO A 407 15.07 -19.55 -10.92
N ASP A 408 15.58 -18.84 -11.92
CA ASP A 408 16.96 -18.37 -11.94
C ASP A 408 17.26 -17.36 -10.83
N SER A 409 16.29 -16.52 -10.43
CA SER A 409 16.41 -15.55 -9.33
C SER A 409 16.75 -16.21 -7.98
N ALA A 410 16.37 -17.48 -7.83
CA ALA A 410 16.70 -18.33 -6.69
C ALA A 410 18.10 -18.95 -6.80
N THR A 411 18.90 -18.58 -7.80
CA THR A 411 20.23 -19.18 -8.05
C THR A 411 21.29 -18.23 -8.60
N ASP A 412 20.95 -17.07 -9.14
CA ASP A 412 21.87 -16.18 -9.88
C ASP A 412 22.39 -14.98 -9.06
N GLY A 413 22.18 -15.00 -7.75
CA GLY A 413 22.57 -13.93 -6.83
C GLY A 413 21.50 -12.87 -6.61
N PHE A 414 20.35 -12.92 -7.30
CA PHE A 414 19.25 -12.00 -7.02
C PHE A 414 18.75 -12.11 -5.57
N ALA A 415 18.69 -13.31 -5.01
CA ALA A 415 18.31 -13.48 -3.60
C ALA A 415 19.17 -12.67 -2.60
N GLU A 416 20.41 -12.33 -2.97
CA GLU A 416 21.34 -11.59 -2.11
C GLU A 416 21.13 -10.06 -2.16
N THR A 417 20.21 -9.55 -2.99
CA THR A 417 19.91 -8.12 -3.11
C THR A 417 18.76 -7.66 -2.20
N ILE A 418 18.11 -8.59 -1.51
CA ILE A 418 16.97 -8.40 -0.62
C ILE A 418 17.20 -9.15 0.70
N ASP A 419 16.38 -8.87 1.71
CA ASP A 419 16.54 -9.47 3.04
C ASP A 419 15.75 -10.78 3.20
N VAL A 420 14.60 -10.87 2.53
CA VAL A 420 13.65 -11.99 2.61
C VAL A 420 13.19 -12.36 1.22
N PHE A 421 13.33 -13.63 0.84
CA PHE A 421 12.98 -14.09 -0.50
C PHE A 421 11.52 -14.54 -0.59
N GLY A 422 10.78 -14.03 -1.58
CA GLY A 422 9.41 -14.44 -1.89
C GLY A 422 9.34 -15.22 -3.19
N PHE A 423 8.80 -16.43 -3.16
CA PHE A 423 8.55 -17.22 -4.38
C PHE A 423 7.10 -17.03 -4.88
N ASN A 424 6.97 -16.79 -6.18
CA ASN A 424 5.70 -16.91 -6.91
C ASN A 424 5.59 -18.31 -7.54
N TYR A 425 4.66 -19.12 -7.04
CA TYR A 425 4.22 -20.39 -7.64
C TYR A 425 5.28 -21.51 -7.75
N LYS A 426 6.30 -21.53 -6.88
CA LYS A 426 7.39 -22.53 -6.93
C LYS A 426 7.58 -23.31 -5.62
N PRO A 427 6.55 -23.96 -5.06
CA PRO A 427 6.71 -24.72 -3.80
C PRO A 427 7.78 -25.83 -3.88
N HIS A 428 7.98 -26.42 -5.06
CA HIS A 428 9.01 -27.43 -5.31
C HIS A 428 10.46 -26.91 -5.24
N LEU A 429 10.66 -25.58 -5.23
CA LEU A 429 11.97 -24.94 -5.12
C LEU A 429 12.32 -24.52 -3.68
N TYR A 430 11.42 -24.67 -2.71
CA TYR A 430 11.67 -24.24 -1.33
C TYR A 430 12.87 -24.95 -0.70
N GLY A 431 12.93 -26.28 -0.81
CA GLY A 431 14.05 -27.08 -0.34
C GLY A 431 15.38 -26.73 -1.05
N PRO A 432 15.43 -26.79 -2.39
CA PRO A 432 16.61 -26.39 -3.16
C PRO A 432 17.11 -24.97 -2.85
N PHE A 433 16.20 -24.00 -2.67
CA PHE A 433 16.57 -22.63 -2.29
C PHE A 433 17.27 -22.60 -0.94
N ARG A 434 16.71 -23.30 0.06
CA ARG A 434 17.29 -23.34 1.41
C ARG A 434 18.68 -23.98 1.44
N GLU A 435 18.91 -25.01 0.63
CA GLU A 435 20.24 -25.62 0.49
C GLU A 435 21.27 -24.61 -0.06
N LYS A 436 20.84 -23.74 -0.98
CA LYS A 436 21.69 -22.73 -1.61
C LYS A 436 21.91 -21.49 -0.76
N TYR A 437 20.85 -20.97 -0.14
CA TYR A 437 20.85 -19.75 0.66
C TYR A 437 20.35 -20.03 2.09
N PRO A 438 21.15 -20.74 2.91
CA PRO A 438 20.71 -21.22 4.22
C PRO A 438 20.45 -20.09 5.24
N SER A 439 20.85 -18.86 4.94
CA SER A 439 20.69 -17.69 5.82
C SER A 439 19.57 -16.74 5.40
N ILE A 440 18.90 -16.97 4.27
CA ILE A 440 17.86 -16.06 3.76
C ILE A 440 16.48 -16.63 4.10
N PRO A 441 15.65 -15.94 4.90
CA PRO A 441 14.28 -16.35 5.17
C PRO A 441 13.43 -16.41 3.89
N LEU A 442 12.48 -17.34 3.85
CA LEU A 442 11.69 -17.65 2.66
C LEU A 442 10.19 -17.75 2.98
N TYR A 443 9.35 -17.30 2.03
CA TYR A 443 7.90 -17.49 2.04
C TYR A 443 7.35 -17.62 0.60
N GLY A 444 6.10 -18.07 0.47
CA GLY A 444 5.35 -17.97 -0.79
C GLY A 444 4.76 -16.57 -0.96
N SER A 445 5.32 -15.74 -1.83
CA SER A 445 4.83 -14.38 -2.08
C SER A 445 3.59 -14.34 -2.96
N GLU A 446 3.40 -15.36 -3.78
CA GLU A 446 2.20 -15.56 -4.58
C GLU A 446 2.01 -17.05 -4.81
N THR A 447 0.91 -17.61 -4.32
CA THR A 447 0.71 -19.06 -4.31
C THR A 447 -0.65 -19.44 -4.86
N SER A 448 -0.80 -20.74 -5.14
CA SER A 448 -1.98 -21.31 -5.78
C SER A 448 -2.25 -20.68 -7.16
N SER A 449 -3.06 -19.60 -7.26
CA SER A 449 -3.71 -19.14 -8.49
C SER A 449 -4.60 -20.24 -9.10
N THR A 450 -5.23 -21.02 -8.22
CA THR A 450 -6.33 -21.91 -8.61
C THR A 450 -7.54 -21.07 -8.97
N ILE A 451 -8.15 -21.40 -10.10
CA ILE A 451 -9.24 -20.63 -10.70
C ILE A 451 -10.53 -21.42 -10.60
N SER A 452 -11.59 -20.80 -10.08
CA SER A 452 -12.89 -21.44 -9.97
C SER A 452 -14.03 -20.42 -9.98
N SER A 453 -15.22 -20.85 -10.40
CA SER A 453 -16.44 -20.08 -10.32
C SER A 453 -17.27 -20.57 -9.15
N ARG A 454 -17.90 -19.66 -8.40
CA ARG A 454 -18.72 -20.03 -7.23
C ARG A 454 -19.98 -20.81 -7.62
N GLY A 455 -20.06 -22.07 -7.19
CA GLY A 455 -21.29 -22.88 -7.29
C GLY A 455 -21.41 -23.68 -8.59
N GLU A 456 -20.30 -23.84 -9.33
CA GLU A 456 -20.23 -24.54 -10.61
C GLU A 456 -19.54 -25.90 -10.41
N TYR A 457 -20.19 -26.99 -10.84
CA TYR A 457 -19.70 -28.35 -10.57
C TYR A 457 -19.80 -29.21 -11.83
N PHE A 458 -18.66 -29.42 -12.49
CA PHE A 458 -18.61 -30.13 -13.77
C PHE A 458 -18.18 -31.59 -13.60
N PHE A 459 -18.60 -32.43 -14.55
CA PHE A 459 -18.24 -33.84 -14.59
C PHE A 459 -17.69 -34.21 -15.97
N PRO A 460 -16.66 -35.08 -16.05
CA PRO A 460 -15.99 -35.74 -14.93
C PRO A 460 -15.08 -34.80 -14.12
N VAL A 461 -14.93 -35.06 -12.82
CA VAL A 461 -13.92 -34.38 -11.98
C VAL A 461 -12.52 -34.82 -12.45
N SER A 462 -11.64 -33.87 -12.73
CA SER A 462 -10.37 -34.09 -13.41
C SER A 462 -9.30 -33.10 -12.93
N GLU A 463 -8.03 -33.49 -13.02
CA GLU A 463 -6.89 -32.59 -12.77
C GLU A 463 -6.51 -31.76 -14.02
N LYS A 464 -7.22 -31.96 -15.13
CA LYS A 464 -7.04 -31.18 -16.36
C LYS A 464 -7.91 -29.94 -16.31
N LEU A 465 -7.32 -28.80 -16.63
CA LEU A 465 -8.03 -27.52 -16.60
C LEU A 465 -9.17 -27.50 -17.64
N GLU A 466 -8.97 -28.10 -18.81
CA GLU A 466 -9.97 -28.11 -19.89
C GLU A 466 -11.25 -28.85 -19.51
N ASP A 467 -11.13 -29.90 -18.68
CA ASP A 467 -12.28 -30.65 -18.16
C ASP A 467 -13.04 -29.87 -17.07
N SER A 468 -12.42 -28.81 -16.53
CA SER A 468 -12.98 -27.94 -15.48
C SER A 468 -13.61 -26.67 -16.05
N MET A 469 -13.74 -26.54 -17.37
CA MET A 469 -14.24 -25.34 -18.05
C MET A 469 -15.56 -25.62 -18.81
N ALA A 470 -16.58 -24.81 -18.58
CA ALA A 470 -17.84 -24.84 -19.34
C ALA A 470 -18.56 -23.49 -19.26
N ASP A 471 -19.19 -23.05 -20.35
CA ASP A 471 -20.05 -21.85 -20.39
C ASP A 471 -19.41 -20.57 -19.78
N PHE A 472 -18.12 -20.36 -20.03
CA PHE A 472 -17.31 -19.26 -19.45
C PHE A 472 -17.22 -19.30 -17.92
N GLN A 473 -17.37 -20.48 -17.33
CA GLN A 473 -17.24 -20.75 -15.92
C GLN A 473 -16.22 -21.87 -15.66
N LEU A 474 -15.76 -21.95 -14.42
CA LEU A 474 -14.79 -22.91 -13.94
C LEU A 474 -15.35 -23.72 -12.76
N SER A 475 -15.04 -25.01 -12.70
CA SER A 475 -15.54 -25.87 -11.63
C SER A 475 -14.98 -25.49 -10.25
N SER A 476 -15.82 -25.49 -9.22
CA SER A 476 -15.45 -25.26 -7.80
C SER A 476 -14.84 -26.48 -7.08
N TYR A 477 -14.34 -27.48 -7.81
CA TYR A 477 -13.70 -28.64 -7.19
C TYR A 477 -12.21 -28.38 -6.88
N ASP A 478 -11.63 -27.31 -7.43
CA ASP A 478 -10.26 -26.86 -7.20
C ASP A 478 -9.19 -27.95 -7.48
N THR A 479 -9.49 -28.85 -8.42
CA THR A 479 -8.61 -29.97 -8.79
C THR A 479 -7.61 -29.65 -9.89
N ALA A 480 -7.75 -28.50 -10.56
CA ALA A 480 -6.91 -28.07 -11.67
C ALA A 480 -6.54 -26.58 -11.51
N ALA A 481 -5.36 -26.22 -12.01
CA ALA A 481 -4.85 -24.85 -12.01
C ALA A 481 -4.16 -24.55 -13.36
N PRO A 482 -3.96 -23.27 -13.72
CA PRO A 482 -3.15 -22.89 -14.87
C PRO A 482 -1.73 -23.45 -14.85
N PHE A 483 -1.05 -23.48 -16.00
CA PHE A 483 0.26 -24.17 -16.11
C PHE A 483 1.38 -23.56 -15.26
N TRP A 484 1.29 -22.26 -14.93
CA TRP A 484 2.25 -21.55 -14.07
C TRP A 484 1.94 -21.68 -12.58
N ALA A 485 0.72 -22.11 -12.27
CA ALA A 485 0.08 -22.09 -10.97
C ALA A 485 0.08 -23.48 -10.31
N THR A 486 -0.51 -23.59 -9.13
CA THR A 486 -0.65 -24.86 -8.40
C THR A 486 -2.01 -24.95 -7.72
N THR A 487 -2.48 -26.17 -7.41
CA THR A 487 -3.62 -26.34 -6.49
C THR A 487 -3.19 -26.02 -5.05
N PRO A 488 -4.11 -25.64 -4.15
CA PRO A 488 -3.77 -25.38 -2.75
C PRO A 488 -3.08 -26.58 -2.09
N ASP A 489 -3.50 -27.81 -2.39
CA ASP A 489 -2.88 -29.04 -1.85
C ASP A 489 -1.40 -29.18 -2.22
N ARG A 490 -1.01 -28.75 -3.43
CA ARG A 490 0.40 -28.81 -3.86
C ARG A 490 1.24 -27.79 -3.10
N GLU A 491 0.69 -26.60 -2.85
CA GLU A 491 1.35 -25.56 -2.08
C GLU A 491 1.48 -25.95 -0.60
N PHE A 492 0.39 -26.41 0.03
CA PHE A 492 0.41 -26.90 1.41
C PHE A 492 1.43 -28.02 1.60
N ARG A 493 1.50 -28.97 0.66
CA ARG A 493 2.54 -30.00 0.69
C ARG A 493 3.96 -29.42 0.63
N GLY A 494 4.19 -28.41 -0.22
CA GLY A 494 5.49 -27.74 -0.30
C GLY A 494 5.89 -27.07 1.01
N GLN A 495 4.93 -26.45 1.69
CA GLN A 495 5.13 -25.85 3.01
C GLN A 495 5.35 -26.90 4.11
N ASP A 496 4.60 -28.00 4.12
CA ASP A 496 4.77 -29.13 5.06
C ASP A 496 6.16 -29.78 4.93
N GLU A 497 6.67 -29.92 3.71
CA GLU A 497 8.01 -30.43 3.43
C GLU A 497 9.12 -29.44 3.84
N ASN A 498 8.79 -28.15 4.02
CA ASN A 498 9.74 -27.06 4.28
C ASN A 498 9.27 -26.14 5.44
N PRO A 499 9.27 -26.60 6.70
CA PRO A 499 8.63 -25.92 7.83
C PRO A 499 9.25 -24.56 8.23
N SER A 500 10.37 -24.15 7.63
CA SER A 500 10.91 -22.78 7.79
C SER A 500 10.25 -21.76 6.89
N VAL A 501 9.52 -22.20 5.85
CA VAL A 501 8.69 -21.33 5.02
C VAL A 501 7.62 -20.76 5.93
N PHE A 502 7.68 -19.46 6.19
CA PHE A 502 6.89 -18.85 7.27
C PHE A 502 5.46 -18.47 6.86
N GLY A 503 5.01 -18.99 5.72
CA GLY A 503 3.65 -18.84 5.22
C GLY A 503 3.59 -18.55 3.73
N GLU A 504 2.42 -18.09 3.31
CA GLU A 504 2.09 -17.86 1.91
C GLU A 504 1.14 -16.68 1.72
N PHE A 505 0.98 -16.26 0.45
CA PHE A 505 -0.02 -15.31 0.00
C PHE A 505 -0.74 -15.85 -1.23
N VAL A 506 -1.92 -16.41 -1.01
CA VAL A 506 -2.74 -17.01 -2.08
C VAL A 506 -3.19 -15.94 -3.07
N TRP A 507 -3.04 -16.21 -4.37
CA TRP A 507 -3.67 -15.46 -5.46
C TRP A 507 -5.08 -16.03 -5.72
N THR A 508 -6.17 -15.37 -5.33
CA THR A 508 -6.29 -14.17 -4.49
C THR A 508 -7.27 -14.42 -3.33
N GLY A 509 -7.37 -13.45 -2.41
CA GLY A 509 -8.38 -13.51 -1.34
C GLY A 509 -9.78 -13.12 -1.78
N PHE A 510 -9.88 -12.24 -2.78
CA PHE A 510 -11.12 -11.79 -3.41
C PHE A 510 -10.90 -11.75 -4.91
N ASP A 511 -11.92 -12.13 -5.68
CA ASP A 511 -11.99 -11.80 -7.10
C ASP A 511 -11.87 -10.27 -7.28
N TYR A 512 -11.25 -9.88 -8.37
CA TYR A 512 -11.00 -8.49 -8.74
C TYR A 512 -11.38 -8.26 -10.20
N LEU A 513 -11.54 -7.00 -10.59
CA LEU A 513 -11.94 -6.66 -11.94
C LEU A 513 -10.76 -6.82 -12.91
N GLY A 514 -11.00 -7.55 -14.00
CA GLY A 514 -10.00 -7.75 -15.06
C GLY A 514 -9.32 -9.11 -14.96
N GLU A 515 -8.18 -9.24 -15.63
CA GLU A 515 -7.38 -10.48 -15.72
C GLU A 515 -8.20 -11.80 -15.72
N PRO A 516 -9.15 -11.99 -16.66
CA PRO A 516 -10.16 -13.04 -16.58
C PRO A 516 -9.62 -14.42 -17.01
N SER A 517 -8.43 -14.79 -16.55
CA SER A 517 -7.80 -16.07 -16.87
C SER A 517 -8.73 -17.24 -16.52
N PRO A 518 -8.90 -18.22 -17.43
CA PRO A 518 -8.16 -18.45 -18.67
C PRO A 518 -8.82 -17.81 -19.91
N TYR A 519 -9.92 -17.08 -19.76
CA TYR A 519 -10.69 -16.44 -20.83
C TYR A 519 -10.11 -15.07 -21.24
N THR A 520 -8.81 -15.05 -21.59
CA THR A 520 -8.04 -13.81 -21.82
C THR A 520 -8.17 -13.23 -23.23
N THR A 521 -8.61 -14.02 -24.21
CA THR A 521 -8.74 -13.58 -25.60
C THR A 521 -10.14 -13.08 -25.88
N ASP A 522 -10.25 -11.86 -26.44
CA ASP A 522 -11.45 -11.03 -26.67
C ASP A 522 -12.62 -11.65 -27.47
N THR A 523 -12.66 -12.96 -27.68
CA THR A 523 -13.80 -13.70 -28.23
C THR A 523 -14.65 -14.27 -27.11
N THR A 524 -15.35 -13.37 -26.41
CA THR A 524 -16.58 -13.68 -25.66
C THR A 524 -17.78 -13.18 -26.44
#